data_AF-A0AAW6ME06-F1
#
_entry.id   AF-A0AAW6ME06-F1
#
_cell.length_a   1.000
_cell.length_b   1.000
_cell.length_c   1.000
_cell.angle_alpha   90.00
_cell.angle_beta   90.00
_cell.angle_gamma   90.00
#
_symmetry.space_group_name_H-M   'P 1'
#
loop_
_entity.id
_entity.type
_entity.pdbx_description
1 polymer ?
#
loop_
_entity_poly.entity_id
_entity_poly.type
_entity_poly.pdbx_seq_one_letter_code
_entity_poly.pdbx_strand_id
1 'polypeptide(L)'
;GILRVDKVSFPLTTELRYGHYSLPELESHIVTKEQKAGGYTAYCMDNGAYQTALINLQGWSEVEFVPTEGLHPVSNKCSVINAATTHSGDKVFITLQVWKKSGKPFTKKELTPVKSFKQTGDTITIYFSVGTVKTV
;
A
#
# COMPACT_ATOMS: atom_id res chain seq x y z
N GLY A 1 -3.66 2.44 -10.14
CA GLY A 1 -2.79 2.20 -8.99
C GLY A 1 -1.51 2.99 -9.14
N ILE A 2 -0.76 3.14 -8.05
CA ILE A 2 0.51 3.87 -7.95
C ILE A 2 1.55 2.91 -7.39
N LEU A 3 2.66 2.74 -8.10
CA LEU A 3 3.89 2.19 -7.53
C LEU A 3 4.72 3.37 -7.04
N ARG A 4 4.96 3.43 -5.73
CA ARG A 4 5.71 4.49 -5.09
C ARG A 4 7.09 3.98 -4.68
N VAL A 5 8.10 4.79 -4.95
CA VAL A 5 9.49 4.56 -4.57
C VAL A 5 9.94 5.84 -3.89
N ASP A 6 10.05 5.80 -2.56
CA ASP A 6 10.40 6.96 -1.75
C ASP A 6 11.77 6.72 -1.11
N LYS A 7 12.71 7.63 -1.38
CA LYS A 7 14.00 7.69 -0.67
C LYS A 7 13.86 8.74 0.44
N VAL A 8 14.18 8.35 1.66
CA VAL A 8 14.14 9.25 2.83
C VAL A 8 15.44 9.14 3.61
N SER A 9 15.76 10.22 4.33
CA SER A 9 16.92 10.28 5.21
C SER A 9 16.51 10.97 6.50
N PHE A 10 16.72 10.31 7.63
CA PHE A 10 16.39 10.84 8.95
C PHE A 10 17.64 10.84 9.83
N PRO A 11 18.07 11.98 10.38
CA PRO A 11 19.26 12.04 11.23
C PRO A 11 19.05 11.37 12.60
N LEU A 12 17.79 11.16 12.99
CA LEU A 12 17.38 10.55 14.25
C LEU A 12 16.37 9.44 13.98
N THR A 13 16.27 8.49 14.91
CA THR A 13 15.24 7.45 14.89
C THR A 13 13.85 8.09 14.88
N THR A 14 13.12 7.84 13.81
CA THR A 14 11.84 8.49 13.51
C THR A 14 10.78 7.43 13.21
N GLU A 15 9.60 7.58 13.80
CA GLU A 15 8.42 6.79 13.46
C GLU A 15 7.78 7.33 12.19
N LEU A 16 7.46 6.43 11.26
CA LEU A 16 6.96 6.74 9.93
C LEU A 16 5.66 5.99 9.72
N ARG A 17 4.66 6.70 9.18
CA ARG A 17 3.37 6.13 8.79
C ARG A 17 3.01 6.57 7.39
N TYR A 18 2.56 5.64 6.57
CA TYR A 18 2.16 5.88 5.19
C TYR A 18 0.80 5.26 4.89
N GLY A 19 -0.20 6.12 4.68
CA GLY A 19 -1.57 5.72 4.43
C GLY A 19 -1.92 5.57 2.95
N HIS A 20 -2.84 4.65 2.67
CA HIS A 20 -3.65 4.66 1.45
C HIS A 20 -4.79 5.69 1.57
N TYR A 21 -5.55 5.92 0.50
CA TYR A 21 -6.88 6.52 0.59
C TYR A 21 -7.74 5.79 1.63
N SER A 22 -8.32 6.56 2.55
CA SER A 22 -9.33 6.07 3.49
C SER A 22 -10.62 5.73 2.74
N LEU A 23 -11.30 4.70 3.21
CA LEU A 23 -12.65 4.37 2.77
C LEU A 23 -13.64 4.76 3.89
N PRO A 24 -14.68 5.54 3.60
CA PRO A 24 -15.78 5.75 4.54
C PRO A 24 -16.65 4.49 4.60
N GLU A 25 -17.25 4.25 5.76
CA GLU A 25 -18.35 3.29 5.89
C GLU A 25 -19.59 3.89 5.21
N LEU A 26 -20.18 3.14 4.26
CA LEU A 26 -21.35 3.55 3.48
C LEU A 26 -22.57 2.73 3.93
N GLU A 27 -23.35 2.20 2.99
CA GLU A 27 -24.49 1.31 3.26
C GLU A 27 -24.08 0.00 3.97
N SER A 28 -22.82 -0.41 3.82
CA SER A 28 -22.26 -1.62 4.41
C SER A 28 -20.97 -1.33 5.16
N HIS A 29 -20.70 -2.11 6.21
CA HIS A 29 -19.43 -2.10 6.93
C HIS A 29 -18.24 -2.32 6.00
N ILE A 30 -17.12 -1.69 6.34
CA ILE A 30 -15.86 -1.90 5.62
C ILE A 30 -15.36 -3.31 5.91
N VAL A 31 -15.16 -4.09 4.85
CA VAL A 31 -14.58 -5.42 4.92
C VAL A 31 -13.07 -5.31 4.68
N THR A 32 -12.27 -5.89 5.56
CA THR A 32 -10.82 -5.98 5.41
C THR A 32 -10.41 -7.41 5.08
N LYS A 33 -9.34 -7.56 4.29
CA LYS A 33 -8.81 -8.87 3.92
C LYS A 33 -7.33 -8.80 3.63
N GLU A 34 -6.57 -9.72 4.22
CA GLU A 34 -5.22 -10.04 3.77
C GLU A 34 -5.25 -11.18 2.76
N GLN A 35 -4.50 -11.03 1.66
CA GLN A 35 -4.34 -12.12 0.71
C GLN A 35 -2.97 -12.12 0.06
N LYS A 36 -2.52 -13.32 -0.35
CA LYS A 36 -1.22 -13.51 -0.99
C LYS A 36 -1.15 -12.84 -2.36
N ALA A 37 -0.13 -12.02 -2.55
CA ALA A 37 0.20 -11.32 -3.78
C ALA A 37 1.63 -11.70 -4.21
N GLY A 38 1.78 -12.91 -4.76
CA GLY A 38 3.10 -13.43 -5.13
C GLY A 38 3.92 -13.78 -3.89
N GLY A 39 5.06 -13.12 -3.71
CA GLY A 39 5.91 -13.23 -2.52
C GLY A 39 5.51 -12.28 -1.38
N TYR A 40 4.48 -11.45 -1.58
CA TYR A 40 4.05 -10.41 -0.64
C TYR A 40 2.62 -10.66 -0.15
N THR A 41 2.20 -9.88 0.85
CA THR A 41 0.81 -9.79 1.32
C THR A 41 0.18 -8.51 0.80
N ALA A 42 -1.04 -8.62 0.28
CA ALA A 42 -1.88 -7.48 -0.04
C ALA A 42 -2.93 -7.29 1.04
N TYR A 43 -2.97 -6.08 1.60
CA TYR A 43 -3.95 -5.64 2.59
C TYR A 43 -5.04 -4.92 1.83
N CYS A 44 -6.23 -5.51 1.79
CA CYS A 44 -7.35 -5.04 0.98
C CYS A 44 -8.48 -4.53 1.88
N MET A 45 -9.14 -3.46 1.47
CA MET A 45 -10.40 -2.99 2.05
C MET A 45 -11.47 -2.85 0.97
N ASP A 46 -12.73 -3.06 1.34
CA ASP A 46 -13.91 -2.87 0.49
C ASP A 46 -15.02 -2.21 1.31
N ASN A 47 -15.58 -1.11 0.81
CA ASN A 47 -16.73 -0.44 1.46
C ASN A 47 -18.05 -0.61 0.68
N GLY A 48 -18.10 -1.56 -0.25
CA GLY A 48 -19.27 -1.82 -1.11
C GLY A 48 -19.34 -0.93 -2.35
N ALA A 49 -18.62 0.21 -2.38
CA ALA A 49 -18.52 1.07 -3.56
C ALA A 49 -17.12 1.01 -4.21
N TYR A 50 -16.08 0.95 -3.38
CA TYR A 50 -14.68 0.91 -3.80
C TYR A 50 -13.88 -0.12 -3.02
N GLN A 51 -12.88 -0.67 -3.69
CA GLN A 51 -11.85 -1.51 -3.11
C GLN A 51 -10.51 -0.78 -3.17
N THR A 52 -9.73 -0.85 -2.09
CA THR A 52 -8.32 -0.43 -2.05
C THR A 52 -7.44 -1.61 -1.64
N ALA A 53 -6.19 -1.61 -2.10
CA ALA A 53 -5.19 -2.53 -1.59
C ALA A 53 -3.80 -1.89 -1.53
N LEU A 54 -3.08 -2.18 -0.44
CA LEU A 54 -1.69 -1.79 -0.24
C LEU A 54 -0.82 -3.04 -0.17
N ILE A 55 0.29 -3.02 -0.90
CA ILE A 55 1.33 -4.04 -0.87
C ILE A 55 2.65 -3.38 -0.50
N ASN A 56 3.19 -3.77 0.65
CA ASN A 56 4.53 -3.40 1.07
C ASN A 56 5.55 -4.28 0.31
N LEU A 57 6.28 -3.69 -0.63
CA LEU A 57 7.29 -4.39 -1.44
C LEU A 57 8.68 -4.31 -0.81
N GLN A 58 9.00 -3.18 -0.15
CA GLN A 58 10.25 -2.98 0.56
C GLN A 58 10.10 -1.92 1.65
N GLY A 59 10.75 -2.17 2.79
CA GLY A 59 11.19 -1.13 3.73
C GLY A 59 10.28 -0.95 4.94
N TRP A 60 8.96 -1.12 4.79
CA TRP A 60 8.03 -1.03 5.92
C TRP A 60 8.08 -2.29 6.77
N SER A 61 7.92 -2.13 8.09
CA SER A 61 7.97 -3.23 9.05
C SER A 61 6.61 -3.86 9.26
N GLU A 62 5.55 -3.05 9.23
CA GLU A 62 4.18 -3.48 9.46
C GLU A 62 3.20 -2.79 8.50
N VAL A 63 2.04 -3.43 8.31
CA VAL A 63 0.88 -2.85 7.62
C VAL A 63 -0.37 -3.22 8.42
N GLU A 64 -1.23 -2.24 8.66
CA GLU A 64 -2.42 -2.38 9.50
C GLU A 64 -3.64 -1.69 8.87
N PHE A 65 -4.83 -2.16 9.26
CA PHE A 65 -6.09 -1.48 9.00
C PHE A 65 -6.43 -0.61 10.21
N VAL A 66 -6.59 0.70 9.99
CA VAL A 66 -6.84 1.67 11.06
C VAL A 66 -8.27 2.20 10.93
N PRO A 67 -9.23 1.62 11.68
CA PRO A 67 -10.57 2.18 11.79
C PRO A 67 -10.52 3.48 12.61
N THR A 68 -11.26 4.50 12.18
CA THR A 68 -11.34 5.79 12.88
C THR A 68 -12.76 6.35 12.82
N GLU A 69 -13.07 7.25 13.75
CA GLU A 69 -14.34 7.97 13.78
C GLU A 69 -14.13 9.49 13.75
N GLY A 70 -15.08 10.24 13.16
CA GLY A 70 -15.09 11.71 13.14
C GLY A 70 -14.08 12.37 12.20
N LEU A 71 -13.31 11.60 11.43
CA LEU A 71 -12.22 12.12 10.58
C LEU A 71 -12.54 12.17 9.08
N HIS A 72 -13.59 11.50 8.61
CA HIS A 72 -13.93 11.44 7.19
C HIS A 72 -15.12 12.36 6.85
N PRO A 73 -15.03 13.20 5.80
CA PRO A 73 -16.10 14.15 5.45
C PRO A 73 -17.39 13.52 4.89
N VAL A 74 -17.45 12.20 4.75
CA VAL A 74 -18.57 11.48 4.08
C VAL A 74 -19.35 10.63 5.07
N SER A 75 -18.67 10.07 6.08
CA SER A 75 -19.28 9.20 7.08
C SER A 75 -18.52 9.36 8.39
N ASN A 76 -19.23 9.20 9.51
CA ASN A 76 -18.58 9.26 10.82
C ASN A 76 -17.53 8.16 10.97
N LYS A 77 -17.75 6.97 10.40
CA LYS A 77 -16.81 5.84 10.46
C LYS A 77 -16.05 5.72 9.16
N CYS A 78 -14.75 5.46 9.25
CA CYS A 78 -13.92 5.15 8.09
C CYS A 78 -12.75 4.23 8.49
N SER A 79 -12.04 3.71 7.51
CA SER A 79 -10.80 2.96 7.74
C SER A 79 -9.75 3.31 6.69
N VAL A 80 -8.48 3.24 7.08
CA VAL A 80 -7.32 3.44 6.19
C VAL A 80 -6.33 2.29 6.35
N ILE A 81 -5.71 1.87 5.26
CA ILE A 81 -4.55 0.96 5.35
C ILE A 81 -3.30 1.81 5.57
N ASN A 82 -2.59 1.57 6.67
CA ASN A 82 -1.32 2.24 6.98
C ASN A 82 -0.18 1.24 6.94
N ALA A 83 0.92 1.60 6.29
CA ALA A 83 2.22 0.98 6.50
C ALA A 83 3.00 1.79 7.56
N ALA A 84 3.73 1.10 8.43
CA ALA A 84 4.51 1.76 9.47
C ALA A 84 5.91 1.14 9.67
N THR A 85 6.81 1.97 10.16
CA THR A 85 8.16 1.56 10.58
C THR A 85 8.78 2.61 11.49
N THR A 86 9.84 2.23 12.18
CA THR A 86 10.74 3.15 12.88
C THR A 86 12.13 3.03 12.25
N HIS A 87 12.73 4.14 11.83
CA HIS A 87 14.01 4.11 11.08
C HIS A 87 14.88 5.34 11.35
N SER A 88 16.20 5.18 11.22
CA SER A 88 17.21 6.26 11.19
C SER A 88 18.21 6.03 10.06
N GLY A 89 18.75 7.10 9.50
CA GLY A 89 19.60 7.08 8.31
C GLY A 89 18.81 6.95 7.01
N ASP A 90 19.51 6.54 5.96
CA ASP A 90 18.94 6.43 4.62
C ASP A 90 18.10 5.17 4.45
N LYS A 91 16.94 5.29 3.79
CA LYS A 91 16.09 4.16 3.44
C LYS A 91 15.36 4.39 2.14
N VAL A 92 15.13 3.30 1.42
CA VAL A 92 14.20 3.24 0.29
C VAL A 92 12.99 2.41 0.67
N PHE A 93 11.82 3.00 0.49
CA PHE A 93 10.52 2.36 0.64
C PHE A 93 9.90 2.13 -0.73
N ILE A 94 9.35 0.94 -0.94
CA ILE A 94 8.63 0.60 -2.17
C ILE A 94 7.26 0.07 -1.80
N THR A 95 6.21 0.76 -2.25
CA THR A 95 4.83 0.43 -1.94
C THR A 95 3.98 0.45 -3.21
N LEU A 96 3.13 -0.55 -3.38
CA LEU A 96 2.09 -0.55 -4.40
C LEU A 96 0.74 -0.23 -3.78
N GLN A 97 0.06 0.76 -4.32
CA GLN A 97 -1.30 1.17 -3.93
C GLN A 97 -2.23 0.99 -5.13
N VAL A 98 -3.26 0.17 -5.01
CA VAL A 98 -4.24 -0.06 -6.08
C VAL A 98 -5.65 0.17 -5.56
N TRP A 99 -6.52 0.65 -6.44
CA TRP A 99 -7.93 0.85 -6.12
C TRP A 99 -8.78 0.57 -7.36
N LYS A 100 -10.03 0.16 -7.13
CA LYS A 100 -11.04 -0.05 -8.17
C LYS A 100 -12.44 0.06 -7.58
N LYS A 101 -13.46 0.08 -8.44
CA LYS A 101 -14.85 -0.08 -7.98
C LYS A 101 -15.03 -1.46 -7.34
N SER A 102 -15.88 -1.52 -6.33
CA SER A 102 -16.26 -2.77 -5.68
C SER A 102 -17.05 -3.68 -6.63
N GLY A 103 -17.23 -4.94 -6.23
CA GLY A 103 -17.99 -5.97 -6.95
C GLY A 103 -17.16 -7.20 -7.29
N LYS A 104 -15.98 -7.03 -7.92
CA LYS A 104 -15.06 -8.15 -8.20
C LYS A 104 -13.81 -8.03 -7.34
N PRO A 105 -13.46 -9.04 -6.53
CA PRO A 105 -12.22 -9.04 -5.75
C PRO A 105 -10.98 -8.78 -6.60
N PHE A 106 -9.91 -8.28 -5.99
CA PHE A 106 -8.61 -8.19 -6.65
C PHE A 106 -8.11 -9.56 -7.09
N THR A 107 -7.75 -9.66 -8.36
CA THR A 107 -7.06 -10.80 -8.94
C THR A 107 -5.58 -10.76 -8.60
N LYS A 108 -4.92 -11.93 -8.67
CA LYS A 108 -3.47 -12.02 -8.48
C LYS A 108 -2.71 -11.09 -9.42
N LYS A 109 -3.13 -11.00 -10.69
CA LYS A 109 -2.48 -10.14 -11.70
C LYS A 109 -2.54 -8.65 -11.34
N GLU A 110 -3.66 -8.19 -10.77
CA GLU A 110 -3.81 -6.81 -10.30
C GLU A 110 -2.91 -6.50 -9.10
N LEU A 111 -2.62 -7.50 -8.26
CA LEU A 111 -1.81 -7.34 -7.05
C LEU A 111 -0.31 -7.61 -7.25
N THR A 112 0.08 -8.21 -8.37
CA THR A 112 1.49 -8.53 -8.67
C THR A 112 1.97 -7.90 -9.99
N PRO A 113 1.84 -6.57 -10.20
CA PRO A 113 2.36 -5.92 -11.40
C PRO A 113 3.89 -5.79 -11.39
N VAL A 114 4.53 -5.83 -10.21
CA VAL A 114 6.00 -5.86 -10.05
C VAL A 114 6.45 -7.30 -9.91
N LYS A 115 7.37 -7.72 -10.79
CA LYS A 115 7.98 -9.06 -10.76
C LYS A 115 9.16 -9.11 -9.80
N SER A 116 10.02 -8.10 -9.87
CA SER A 116 11.18 -7.93 -9.01
C SER A 116 11.69 -6.48 -9.09
N PHE A 117 12.61 -6.14 -8.21
CA PHE A 117 13.35 -4.89 -8.27
C PHE A 117 14.79 -5.11 -7.81
N LYS A 118 15.69 -4.22 -8.21
CA LYS A 118 17.09 -4.19 -7.79
C LYS A 118 17.46 -2.79 -7.35
N GLN A 119 18.10 -2.69 -6.19
CA GLN A 119 18.70 -1.46 -5.70
C GLN A 119 20.22 -1.47 -5.98
N THR A 120 20.76 -0.36 -6.48
CA THR A 120 22.20 -0.16 -6.65
C THR A 120 22.55 1.27 -6.27
N GLY A 121 23.08 1.44 -5.05
CA GLY A 121 23.15 2.74 -4.40
C GLY A 121 21.75 3.35 -4.25
N ASP A 122 21.58 4.53 -4.84
CA ASP A 122 20.31 5.27 -4.83
C ASP A 122 19.39 4.94 -6.01
N THR A 123 19.90 4.19 -6.99
CA THR A 123 19.14 3.85 -8.18
C THR A 123 18.30 2.60 -7.96
N ILE A 124 17.02 2.67 -8.28
CA ILE A 124 16.09 1.55 -8.19
C ILE A 124 15.64 1.15 -9.59
N THR A 125 15.92 -0.10 -9.98
CA THR A 125 15.41 -0.67 -11.22
C THR A 125 14.25 -1.63 -10.93
N ILE A 126 13.09 -1.33 -11.48
CA ILE A 126 11.86 -2.11 -11.35
C ILE A 126 11.64 -2.96 -12.61
N TYR A 127 11.40 -4.25 -12.42
CA TYR A 127 11.01 -5.19 -13.48
C TYR A 127 9.53 -5.50 -13.33
N PHE A 128 8.72 -5.04 -14.29
CA PHE A 128 7.28 -5.30 -14.28
C PHE A 128 6.97 -6.68 -14.84
N SER A 129 5.86 -7.27 -14.36
CA SER A 129 5.38 -8.58 -14.80
C SER A 129 5.01 -8.63 -16.29
N VAL A 130 4.79 -7.48 -16.92
CA VAL A 130 4.52 -7.33 -18.35
C VAL A 130 5.78 -7.18 -19.20
N GLY A 131 6.97 -7.27 -18.61
CA GLY A 131 8.27 -7.18 -19.30
C GLY A 131 8.87 -5.79 -19.39
N THR A 132 8.10 -4.73 -19.09
CA THR A 132 8.63 -3.36 -18.99
C THR A 132 9.64 -3.25 -17.85
N VAL A 133 10.70 -2.48 -18.07
CA VAL A 133 11.71 -2.14 -17.05
C VAL A 133 11.71 -0.63 -16.87
N LYS A 134 11.78 -0.17 -15.62
CA LYS A 134 11.89 1.26 -15.31
C LYS A 134 12.96 1.48 -14.25
N THR A 135 13.79 2.47 -14.48
CA THR A 135 14.77 2.96 -13.51
C THR A 135 14.29 4.28 -12.94
N VAL A 136 14.38 4.42 -11.62
CA VAL A 136 14.03 5.61 -10.83
C VAL A 136 15.21 5.97 -9.94
#